data_AF-S4PE91-F1
#
_entry.id   AF-S4PE91-F1
#
_cell.length_a   1.000
_cell.length_b   1.000
_cell.length_c   1.000
_cell.angle_alpha   90.00
_cell.angle_beta   90.00
_cell.angle_gamma   90.00
#
_symmetry.space_group_name_H-M   'P 1'
#
loop_
_entity.id
_entity.type
_entity.pdbx_description
1 polymer ?
#
loop_
_entity_poly.entity_id
_entity_poly.type
_entity_poly.pdbx_seq_one_letter_code
_entity_poly.pdbx_strand_id
1 'polypeptide(L)'
;ERLAELCDAQLSSHGHSRLTEDAVCKKIRSAARALLYQSRKHVLPEARRKELEAVILQHYLQHETVTEELLKEAAEIQVVFENEDYESHGHKVMEYFMKNEGVLRLEELWREHFLKSMQPQYMPELWSLKHNEERLTVRLKEGRLSDEDQRLLGLSV
;
A
#
# COMPACT_ATOMS: atom_id res chain seq x y z
N GLU A 1 7.82 12.24 10.02
CA GLU A 1 6.88 12.38 11.16
C GLU A 1 6.05 13.67 11.05
N ARG A 2 6.64 14.86 10.85
CA ARG A 2 5.88 16.13 10.76
C ARG A 2 4.69 16.14 9.78
N LEU A 3 4.82 15.60 8.56
CA LEU A 3 3.71 15.53 7.60
C LEU A 3 2.69 14.43 7.95
N ALA A 4 3.10 13.39 8.66
CA ALA A 4 2.20 12.33 9.07
C ALA A 4 1.20 12.82 10.14
N GLU A 5 1.69 13.61 11.10
CA GLU A 5 0.86 14.24 12.12
C GLU A 5 -0.02 15.36 11.54
N LEU A 6 0.55 16.20 10.68
CA LEU A 6 -0.15 17.36 10.11
C LEU A 6 -1.29 16.97 9.16
N CYS A 7 -1.09 15.91 8.36
CA CYS A 7 -2.08 15.45 7.38
C CYS A 7 -2.93 14.26 7.87
N ASP A 8 -2.86 13.89 9.15
CA ASP A 8 -3.44 12.65 9.70
C ASP A 8 -3.15 11.40 8.84
N ALA A 9 -1.93 11.39 8.30
CA ALA A 9 -1.44 10.43 7.34
C ALA A 9 -0.39 9.58 8.04
N GLN A 10 -0.80 8.67 8.92
CA GLN A 10 0.17 7.82 9.62
C GLN A 10 1.03 7.04 8.62
N LEU A 11 2.35 7.12 8.78
CA LEU A 11 3.27 6.28 8.00
C LEU A 11 2.95 4.83 8.35
N SER A 12 2.74 4.01 7.31
CA SER A 12 2.24 2.63 7.41
C SER A 12 2.81 1.90 8.63
N SER A 13 2.02 1.85 9.70
CA SER A 13 2.24 0.90 10.79
C SER A 13 1.99 -0.50 10.24
N HIS A 14 2.49 -1.53 10.92
CA HIS A 14 2.45 -2.94 10.52
C HIS A 14 1.05 -3.52 10.15
N GLY A 15 -0.03 -2.74 10.24
CA GLY A 15 -1.40 -3.09 9.85
C GLY A 15 -1.99 -2.37 8.62
N HIS A 16 -1.28 -1.43 7.97
CA HIS A 16 -1.77 -0.72 6.78
C HIS A 16 -1.01 -1.12 5.52
N SER A 17 -0.96 -2.43 5.23
CA SER A 17 -0.45 -2.91 3.94
C SER A 17 -1.53 -2.84 2.87
N ARG A 18 -1.10 -2.56 1.64
CA ARG A 18 -1.97 -2.61 0.45
C ARG A 18 -2.57 -4.00 0.22
N LEU A 19 -1.87 -5.03 0.67
CA LEU A 19 -2.28 -6.42 0.54
C LEU A 19 -2.52 -7.00 1.93
N THR A 20 -3.63 -7.70 2.10
CA THR A 20 -3.97 -8.42 3.33
C THR A 20 -3.92 -9.92 3.08
N GLU A 21 -3.38 -10.65 4.05
CA GLU A 21 -3.36 -12.11 4.00
C GLU A 21 -4.51 -12.69 4.82
N ASP A 22 -5.30 -13.58 4.23
CA ASP A 22 -6.24 -14.38 4.99
C ASP A 22 -5.50 -15.54 5.68
N ALA A 23 -5.39 -15.44 7.00
CA ALA A 23 -4.73 -16.44 7.84
C ALA A 23 -5.38 -17.84 7.74
N VAL A 24 -6.69 -17.91 7.48
CA VAL A 24 -7.43 -19.17 7.31
C VAL A 24 -7.06 -19.79 5.97
N CYS A 25 -7.20 -19.05 4.86
CA CYS A 25 -6.79 -19.53 3.54
C CYS A 25 -5.30 -19.90 3.49
N LYS A 26 -4.43 -19.18 4.21
CA LYS A 26 -3.00 -19.49 4.32
C LYS A 26 -2.75 -20.84 4.96
N LYS A 27 -3.47 -21.16 6.05
CA LYS A 27 -3.39 -22.47 6.73
C LYS A 27 -3.87 -23.58 5.82
N ILE A 28 -4.96 -23.37 5.08
CA ILE A 28 -5.53 -24.34 4.14
C ILE A 28 -4.52 -24.61 3.01
N ARG A 29 -4.02 -23.56 2.36
CA ARG A 29 -3.01 -23.66 1.31
C ARG A 29 -1.76 -24.40 1.78
N SER A 30 -1.28 -24.09 2.99
CA SER A 30 -0.12 -24.75 3.59
C SER A 30 -0.39 -26.24 3.88
N ALA A 31 -1.55 -26.56 4.46
CA ALA A 31 -1.97 -27.93 4.74
C ALA A 31 -2.08 -28.76 3.45
N ALA A 32 -2.73 -28.19 2.42
CA ALA A 32 -2.89 -28.83 1.12
C ALA A 32 -1.54 -29.12 0.45
N ARG A 33 -0.62 -28.15 0.43
CA ARG A 33 0.74 -28.34 -0.11
C ARG A 33 1.55 -29.37 0.67
N ALA A 34 1.45 -29.38 2.00
CA ALA A 34 2.11 -30.39 2.83
C ALA A 34 1.58 -31.79 2.50
N LEU A 35 0.25 -31.96 2.41
CA LEU A 35 -0.36 -33.23 2.04
C LEU A 35 -0.15 -33.64 0.58
N LEU A 36 0.08 -32.70 -0.34
CA LEU A 36 0.32 -33.00 -1.76
C LEU A 36 1.79 -33.38 -2.04
N TYR A 37 2.75 -32.67 -1.42
CA TYR A 37 4.17 -32.78 -1.77
C TYR A 37 5.02 -33.52 -0.72
N GLN A 38 4.68 -33.47 0.57
CA GLN A 38 5.49 -34.06 1.65
C GLN A 38 5.02 -35.48 1.99
N SER A 39 3.74 -35.79 1.77
CA SER A 39 3.17 -37.14 1.86
C SER A 39 3.89 -38.15 0.95
N ARG A 40 4.28 -37.73 -0.26
CA ARG A 40 4.94 -38.56 -1.28
C ARG A 40 6.37 -38.95 -0.89
N LYS A 41 6.97 -38.28 0.10
CA LYS A 41 8.36 -38.48 0.53
C LYS A 41 8.49 -39.28 1.83
N HIS A 42 7.40 -39.82 2.40
CA HIS A 42 7.38 -40.49 3.71
C HIS A 42 7.88 -39.61 4.90
N VAL A 43 7.95 -38.29 4.72
CA VAL A 43 8.49 -37.36 5.73
C VAL A 43 7.43 -36.93 6.75
N LEU A 44 6.15 -37.14 6.47
CA LEU A 44 5.05 -36.63 7.29
C LEU A 44 4.52 -37.70 8.27
N PRO A 45 4.62 -37.49 9.60
CA PRO A 45 4.04 -38.41 10.59
C PRO A 45 2.52 -38.54 10.44
N GLU A 46 1.96 -39.73 10.70
CA GLU A 46 0.53 -40.01 10.53
C GLU A 46 -0.38 -39.12 11.40
N ALA A 47 0.06 -38.80 12.62
CA ALA A 47 -0.66 -37.87 13.50
C ALA A 47 -0.80 -36.49 12.86
N ARG A 48 0.29 -35.98 12.28
CA ARG A 48 0.31 -34.67 11.60
C ARG A 48 -0.52 -34.69 10.32
N ARG A 49 -0.53 -35.81 9.59
CA ARG A 49 -1.38 -35.98 8.40
C ARG A 49 -2.87 -35.81 8.75
N LYS A 50 -3.36 -36.51 9.78
CA LYS A 50 -4.77 -36.44 10.20
C LYS A 50 -5.18 -35.03 10.62
N GLU A 51 -4.30 -34.30 11.30
CA GLU A 51 -4.55 -32.89 11.66
C GLU A 51 -4.74 -32.02 10.42
N LEU A 52 -3.86 -32.16 9.41
CA LEU A 52 -3.96 -31.38 8.18
C LEU A 52 -5.19 -31.75 7.35
N GLU A 53 -5.55 -33.03 7.32
CA GLU A 53 -6.79 -33.50 6.66
C GLU A 53 -8.03 -32.91 7.34
N ALA A 54 -8.06 -32.86 8.68
CA ALA A 54 -9.15 -32.23 9.42
C ALA A 54 -9.29 -30.73 9.10
N VAL A 55 -8.17 -29.99 8.96
CA VAL A 55 -8.19 -28.57 8.59
C VAL A 55 -8.83 -28.35 7.21
N ILE A 56 -8.57 -29.24 6.26
CA ILE A 56 -9.14 -29.14 4.91
C ILE A 56 -10.63 -29.50 4.93
N LEU A 57 -11.01 -30.59 5.59
CA LEU A 57 -12.42 -31.03 5.67
C LEU A 57 -13.31 -30.05 6.44
N GLN A 58 -12.76 -29.32 7.43
CA GLN A 58 -13.48 -28.25 8.13
C GLN A 58 -13.84 -27.08 7.20
N HIS A 59 -13.04 -26.82 6.16
CA HIS A 59 -13.29 -25.75 5.20
C HIS A 59 -14.14 -26.22 4.01
N TYR A 60 -13.93 -27.45 3.55
CA TYR A 60 -14.65 -28.05 2.43
C TYR A 60 -15.69 -29.06 2.93
N LEU A 61 -16.75 -28.56 3.58
CA LEU A 61 -17.82 -29.36 4.22
C LEU A 61 -18.55 -30.31 3.26
N GLN A 62 -18.46 -30.04 1.95
CA GLN A 62 -19.06 -30.85 0.88
C GLN A 62 -18.23 -32.09 0.50
N HIS A 63 -17.02 -32.25 1.05
CA HIS A 63 -16.17 -33.41 0.83
C HIS A 63 -16.07 -34.25 2.12
N GLU A 64 -16.37 -35.54 2.03
CA GLU A 64 -16.22 -36.48 3.16
C GLU A 64 -14.80 -37.04 3.27
N THR A 65 -14.03 -37.00 2.18
CA THR A 65 -12.65 -37.50 2.12
C THR A 65 -11.74 -36.53 1.36
N VAL A 66 -10.46 -36.51 1.74
CA VAL A 66 -9.45 -35.66 1.09
C VAL A 66 -8.94 -36.36 -0.18
N THR A 67 -9.40 -35.90 -1.35
CA THR A 67 -8.94 -36.40 -2.65
C THR A 67 -7.75 -35.60 -3.20
N GLU A 68 -7.02 -36.18 -4.16
CA GLU A 68 -5.90 -35.47 -4.80
C GLU A 68 -6.38 -34.24 -5.58
N GLU A 69 -7.58 -34.27 -6.18
CA GLU A 69 -8.13 -33.08 -6.86
C GLU A 69 -8.40 -31.95 -5.86
N LEU A 70 -9.00 -32.26 -4.72
CA LEU A 70 -9.28 -31.30 -3.66
C LEU A 70 -7.99 -30.67 -3.12
N LEU A 71 -6.93 -31.46 -2.95
CA LEU A 71 -5.62 -30.96 -2.52
C LEU A 71 -4.99 -30.00 -3.53
N LYS A 72 -5.16 -30.26 -4.83
CA LYS A 72 -4.65 -29.35 -5.89
C LYS A 72 -5.42 -28.04 -5.89
N GLU A 73 -6.74 -28.09 -5.76
CA GLU A 73 -7.60 -26.91 -5.67
C GLU A 73 -7.25 -26.07 -4.43
N ALA A 74 -7.18 -26.72 -3.25
CA ALA A 74 -6.85 -26.05 -1.99
C ALA A 74 -5.40 -25.52 -1.96
N ALA A 75 -4.46 -26.10 -2.73
CA ALA A 75 -3.09 -25.60 -2.84
C ALA A 75 -2.95 -24.31 -3.67
N GLU A 76 -3.96 -24.00 -4.49
CA GLU A 76 -4.02 -22.82 -5.34
C GLU A 76 -4.97 -21.73 -4.82
N ILE A 77 -5.78 -22.01 -3.78
CA ILE A 77 -6.71 -21.05 -3.16
C ILE A 77 -6.06 -19.69 -2.94
N GLN A 78 -6.68 -18.58 -3.35
CA GLN A 78 -6.12 -17.25 -3.15
C GLN A 78 -6.01 -16.91 -1.66
N VAL A 79 -4.84 -16.41 -1.23
CA VAL A 79 -4.54 -16.10 0.18
C VAL A 79 -4.28 -14.62 0.40
N VAL A 80 -3.91 -13.91 -0.67
CA VAL A 80 -3.54 -12.50 -0.63
C VAL A 80 -4.58 -11.73 -1.42
N PHE A 81 -5.15 -10.71 -0.80
CA PHE A 81 -6.20 -9.88 -1.36
C PHE A 81 -5.79 -8.41 -1.27
N GLU A 82 -6.31 -7.56 -2.16
CA GLU A 82 -6.18 -6.13 -2.00
C GLU A 82 -6.99 -5.67 -0.79
N ASN A 83 -6.38 -4.81 0.02
CA ASN A 83 -7.04 -4.20 1.16
C ASN A 83 -7.86 -3.01 0.66
N GLU A 84 -9.18 -3.13 0.65
CA GLU A 84 -10.08 -2.04 0.23
C GLU A 84 -9.99 -0.83 1.16
N ASP A 85 -9.65 -1.04 2.42
CA ASP A 85 -9.45 0.02 3.42
C ASP A 85 -8.03 0.62 3.36
N TYR A 86 -7.18 0.18 2.41
CA TYR A 86 -5.84 0.74 2.28
C TYR A 86 -5.88 2.13 1.66
N GLU A 87 -5.51 3.11 2.46
CA GLU A 87 -5.24 4.47 2.01
C GLU A 87 -3.76 4.79 2.14
N SER A 88 -3.14 5.16 1.01
CA SER A 88 -1.70 5.46 1.01
C SER A 88 -1.43 6.78 1.73
N HIS A 89 -0.33 6.82 2.49
CA HIS A 89 0.15 8.05 3.13
C HIS A 89 0.24 9.23 2.15
N GLY A 90 0.82 9.01 0.97
CA GLY A 90 0.95 10.04 -0.06
C GLY A 90 -0.40 10.57 -0.55
N HIS A 91 -1.42 9.72 -0.65
CA HIS A 91 -2.78 10.15 -1.02
C HIS A 91 -3.37 11.09 0.03
N LYS A 92 -3.33 10.71 1.31
CA LYS A 92 -3.80 11.57 2.42
C LYS A 92 -3.09 12.91 2.49
N VAL A 93 -1.76 12.90 2.31
CA VAL A 93 -0.96 14.14 2.28
C VAL A 93 -1.40 15.02 1.12
N MET A 94 -1.52 14.46 -0.09
CA MET A 94 -1.97 15.21 -1.26
C MET A 94 -3.38 15.77 -1.06
N GLU A 95 -4.31 14.97 -0.55
CA GLU A 95 -5.69 15.39 -0.29
C GLU A 95 -5.76 16.55 0.71
N TYR A 96 -4.99 16.46 1.80
CA TYR A 96 -4.89 17.55 2.78
C TYR A 96 -4.43 18.86 2.12
N PHE A 97 -3.34 18.83 1.34
CA PHE A 97 -2.82 20.03 0.72
C PHE A 97 -3.73 20.55 -0.39
N MET A 98 -4.39 19.69 -1.15
CA MET A 98 -5.37 20.11 -2.17
C MET A 98 -6.58 20.82 -1.54
N LYS A 99 -7.02 20.42 -0.34
CA LYS A 99 -8.19 21.03 0.33
C LYS A 99 -7.88 22.29 1.13
N ASN A 100 -6.67 22.47 1.63
CA ASN A 100 -6.34 23.52 2.61
C ASN A 100 -5.41 24.61 2.05
N GLU A 101 -4.14 24.27 1.76
CA GLU A 101 -3.07 25.24 1.52
C GLU A 101 -2.54 25.27 0.06
N GLY A 102 -2.97 24.34 -0.79
CA GLY A 102 -2.45 24.11 -2.13
C GLY A 102 -1.22 23.20 -2.15
N VAL A 103 -1.03 22.49 -3.27
CA VAL A 103 0.06 21.51 -3.44
C VAL A 103 1.44 22.19 -3.48
N LEU A 104 1.50 23.45 -3.91
CA LEU A 104 2.75 24.22 -3.94
C LEU A 104 3.32 24.46 -2.54
N ARG A 105 2.47 24.50 -1.50
CA ARG A 105 2.92 24.62 -0.13
C ARG A 105 3.67 23.36 0.34
N LEU A 106 3.21 22.18 -0.08
CA LEU A 106 3.91 20.92 0.15
C LEU A 106 5.29 20.92 -0.53
N GLU A 107 5.37 21.42 -1.77
CA GLU A 107 6.65 21.57 -2.50
C GLU A 107 7.63 22.46 -1.74
N GLU A 108 7.18 23.63 -1.27
CA GLU A 108 8.00 24.56 -0.50
C GLU A 108 8.54 23.91 0.78
N LEU A 109 7.66 23.27 1.56
CA LEU A 109 8.05 22.57 2.79
C LEU A 109 9.09 21.47 2.51
N TRP A 110 8.93 20.73 1.42
CA TRP A 110 9.85 19.67 1.05
C TRP A 110 11.22 20.23 0.63
N ARG A 111 11.25 21.29 -0.18
CA ARG A 111 12.51 21.95 -0.56
C ARG A 111 13.22 22.56 0.63
N GLU A 112 12.50 23.19 1.55
CA GLU A 112 13.07 23.74 2.78
C GLU A 112 13.68 22.62 3.65
N HIS A 113 12.96 21.50 3.79
CA HIS A 113 13.44 20.34 4.54
C HIS A 113 14.67 19.71 3.89
N PHE A 114 14.71 19.60 2.56
CA PHE A 114 15.86 19.09 1.82
C PHE A 114 17.12 19.91 2.10
N LEU A 115 17.05 21.24 2.04
CA LEU A 115 18.20 22.10 2.33
C LEU A 115 18.68 21.96 3.77
N LYS A 116 17.75 21.94 4.74
CA LYS A 116 18.07 21.85 6.16
C LYS A 116 18.66 20.49 6.55
N SER A 117 18.11 19.41 5.99
CA SER A 117 18.41 18.05 6.46
C SER A 117 19.50 17.37 5.64
N MET A 118 19.54 17.59 4.33
CA MET A 118 20.50 16.93 3.45
C MET A 118 21.76 17.77 3.20
N GLN A 119 21.71 19.09 3.45
CA GLN A 119 22.84 20.02 3.28
C GLN A 119 23.65 19.76 1.99
N PRO A 120 23.00 19.83 0.82
CA PRO A 120 23.61 19.42 -0.44
C PRO A 120 24.85 20.28 -0.77
N GLN A 121 25.96 19.63 -1.13
CA GLN A 121 27.22 20.31 -1.45
C GLN A 121 27.19 21.02 -2.83
N TYR A 122 26.42 20.49 -3.78
CA TYR A 122 26.32 21.02 -5.14
C TYR A 122 24.87 21.30 -5.48
N MET A 123 24.50 22.58 -5.46
CA MET A 123 23.18 23.06 -5.82
C MET A 123 23.24 23.93 -7.08
N PRO A 124 22.22 23.85 -7.95
CA PRO A 124 22.06 24.82 -9.03
C PRO A 124 21.96 26.25 -8.47
N GLU A 125 22.62 27.19 -9.14
CA GLU A 125 22.65 28.61 -8.74
C GLU A 125 21.24 29.23 -8.64
N LEU A 126 20.32 28.80 -9.51
CA LEU A 126 18.93 29.29 -9.57
C LEU A 126 17.95 28.44 -8.76
N TRP A 127 18.43 27.64 -7.80
CA TRP A 127 17.54 26.88 -6.93
C TRP A 127 16.73 27.83 -6.03
N SER A 128 15.41 27.78 -6.15
CA SER A 128 14.48 28.56 -5.33
C SER A 128 13.49 27.63 -4.63
N LEU A 129 13.09 28.01 -3.41
CA LEU A 129 12.02 27.31 -2.68
C LEU A 129 10.65 27.53 -3.31
N LYS A 130 10.44 28.67 -3.99
CA LYS A 130 9.15 29.16 -4.46
C LYS A 130 9.03 29.28 -5.98
N HIS A 131 9.98 28.72 -6.73
CA HIS A 131 10.04 28.84 -8.19
C HIS A 131 8.70 28.53 -8.90
N ASN A 132 8.02 27.44 -8.49
CA ASN A 132 6.75 27.05 -9.12
C ASN A 132 5.60 28.00 -8.75
N GLU A 133 5.53 28.48 -7.51
CA GLU A 133 4.56 29.50 -7.07
C GLU A 133 4.73 30.80 -7.86
N GLU A 134 5.96 31.29 -7.99
CA GLU A 134 6.29 32.48 -8.77
C GLU A 134 5.90 32.30 -10.24
N ARG A 135 6.25 31.16 -10.84
CA ARG A 135 5.93 30.83 -12.23
C ARG A 135 4.42 30.80 -12.48
N LEU A 136 3.66 30.18 -11.57
CA LEU A 136 2.20 30.08 -11.68
C LEU A 136 1.51 31.44 -11.41
N THR A 137 2.05 32.25 -10.52
CA THR A 137 1.58 33.63 -10.28
C THR A 137 1.73 34.51 -11.52
N VAL A 138 2.83 34.37 -12.27
CA VAL A 138 2.99 35.07 -13.55
C VAL A 138 1.95 34.61 -14.56
N ARG A 139 1.74 33.29 -14.71
CA ARG A 139 0.71 32.74 -15.62
C ARG A 139 -0.71 33.17 -15.24
N LEU A 140 -1.01 33.27 -13.94
CA LEU A 140 -2.28 33.79 -13.42
C LEU A 140 -2.51 35.22 -13.90
N LYS A 141 -1.50 36.09 -13.73
CA LYS A 141 -1.56 37.50 -14.16
C LYS A 141 -1.73 37.64 -15.67
N GLU A 142 -1.17 36.71 -16.44
CA GLU A 142 -1.31 36.66 -17.90
C GLU A 142 -2.63 36.02 -18.38
N GLY A 143 -3.45 35.48 -17.48
CA GLY A 143 -4.70 34.79 -17.83
C GLY A 143 -4.49 33.45 -18.54
N ARG A 144 -3.34 32.80 -18.33
CA ARG A 144 -2.92 31.58 -19.04
C ARG A 144 -2.95 30.32 -18.16
N LEU A 145 -3.65 30.36 -17.04
CA LEU A 145 -3.79 29.19 -16.16
C LEU A 145 -4.72 28.16 -16.78
N SER A 146 -4.27 26.90 -16.80
CA SER A 146 -5.15 25.76 -17.01
C SER A 146 -5.96 25.47 -15.74
N ASP A 147 -7.04 24.69 -15.88
CA ASP A 147 -7.82 24.20 -14.74
C ASP A 147 -6.96 23.34 -13.79
N GLU A 148 -5.97 22.62 -14.32
CA GLU A 148 -5.00 21.86 -13.51
C GLU A 148 -4.12 22.78 -12.67
N ASP A 149 -3.62 23.87 -13.25
CA ASP A 149 -2.80 24.84 -12.53
C ASP A 149 -3.62 25.53 -11.41
N GLN A 150 -4.92 25.77 -11.63
CA GLN A 150 -5.83 26.29 -10.60
C GLN A 150 -6.02 25.31 -9.44
N ARG A 151 -6.12 24.00 -9.72
CA ARG A 151 -6.17 22.96 -8.68
C ARG A 151 -4.88 22.90 -7.87
N LEU A 152 -3.72 23.03 -8.51
CA LEU A 152 -2.42 23.02 -7.83
C LEU A 152 -2.25 24.21 -6.87
N LEU A 153 -2.80 25.36 -7.24
CA LEU A 153 -2.84 26.57 -6.41
C LEU A 153 -3.90 26.52 -5.29
N GLY A 154 -4.74 25.48 -5.23
CA GLY A 154 -5.86 25.40 -4.29
C GLY A 154 -6.98 26.40 -4.58
N LEU A 155 -7.09 26.89 -5.82
CA LEU A 155 -8.10 27.87 -6.25
C LEU A 155 -9.39 27.24 -6.78
N SER A 156 -9.40 25.92 -6.99
CA SER A 156 -10.55 25.15 -7.47
C SER A 156 -11.34 24.60 -6.28
N VAL A 157 -12.58 25.06 -6.08
CA VAL A 157 -13.61 24.42 -5.22
C VAL A 157 -14.46 23.47 -6.06
#